data_AF-A0A920TUJ9-F1
#
_entry.id   AF-A0A920TUJ9-F1
#
_cell.length_a   1.000
_cell.length_b   1.000
_cell.length_c   1.000
_cell.angle_alpha   90.00
_cell.angle_beta   90.00
_cell.angle_gamma   90.00
#
_symmetry.space_group_name_H-M   'P 1'
#
loop_
_entity.id
_entity.type
_entity.pdbx_description
1 polymer ?
#
loop_
_entity_poly.entity_id
_entity_poly.type
_entity_poly.pdbx_seq_one_letter_code
_entity_poly.pdbx_strand_id
1 'polypeptide(L)' 'MADAGLVGINVAQVTGRGTQRGVEMGGPRGVGSYVVDMLPKVKLEMVVQDEETKQAIDIFIEHARPG' A
#
# COMPACT_ATOMS: atom_id res chain seq x y z
N MET A 1 1.98 6.59 15.26
CA MET A 1 3.09 7.26 14.53
C MET A 1 3.44 8.60 15.16
N ALA A 2 2.49 9.55 15.27
CA ALA A 2 2.72 10.80 15.99
C ALA A 2 3.14 10.59 17.47
N ASP A 3 2.49 9.66 18.18
CA ASP A 3 2.84 9.32 19.58
C ASP A 3 4.20 8.62 19.72
N ALA A 4 4.75 8.10 18.62
CA ALA A 4 6.08 7.49 18.58
C ALA A 4 7.16 8.49 18.14
N GLY A 5 6.85 9.79 18.01
CA GLY A 5 7.78 10.82 17.56
C GLY A 5 8.04 10.84 16.05
N LEU A 6 7.35 9.99 15.28
CA LEU A 6 7.48 9.89 13.83
C LEU A 6 6.48 10.83 13.14
N VAL A 7 6.89 12.08 12.92
CA VAL A 7 5.99 13.17 12.50
C VAL A 7 6.05 13.47 10.99
N GLY A 8 7.15 13.13 10.32
CA GLY A 8 7.36 13.41 8.89
C GLY A 8 6.99 12.22 8.01
N ILE A 9 5.87 12.30 7.28
CA ILE A 9 5.44 11.28 6.32
C ILE A 9 4.89 11.96 5.06
N ASN A 10 5.36 11.51 3.90
CA ASN A 10 4.77 11.81 2.60
C ASN A 10 3.84 10.67 2.18
N VAL A 11 2.67 11.04 1.67
CA VAL A 11 1.63 10.11 1.24
C VAL A 11 1.36 10.33 -0.24
N ALA A 12 1.47 9.27 -1.04
CA ALA A 12 1.16 9.31 -2.46
C ALA A 12 0.20 8.17 -2.83
N GLN A 13 -0.83 8.52 -3.60
CA GLN A 13 -1.68 7.53 -4.24
C GLN A 13 -0.93 6.93 -5.42
N VAL A 14 -0.84 5.60 -5.45
CA VAL A 14 -0.15 4.87 -6.51
C VAL A 14 -1.01 3.72 -7.00
N THR A 15 -0.74 3.25 -8.20
CA THR A 15 -1.34 2.02 -8.71
C THR A 15 -0.25 0.98 -8.84
N GLY A 16 -0.48 -0.22 -8.34
CA GLY A 16 0.55 -1.25 -8.31
C GLY A 16 0.01 -2.67 -8.45
N ARG A 17 0.88 -3.53 -8.97
CA ARG A 17 0.63 -4.97 -9.13
C ARG A 17 1.50 -5.75 -8.14
N GLY A 18 0.96 -6.82 -7.56
CA GLY A 18 1.68 -7.73 -6.67
C GLY A 18 1.35 -9.20 -6.95
N THR A 19 1.62 -10.09 -6.00
CA THR A 19 1.16 -11.50 -6.03
C THR A 19 -0.36 -11.64 -6.00
N GLN A 20 -1.05 -10.59 -5.54
CA GLN A 20 -2.47 -10.38 -5.75
C GLN A 20 -2.68 -10.15 -7.26
N ARG A 21 -2.89 -11.26 -7.99
CA ARG A 21 -3.20 -11.27 -9.43
C ARG A 21 -4.34 -10.27 -9.72
N GLY A 22 -4.40 -9.74 -10.93
CA GLY A 22 -5.48 -8.85 -11.34
C GLY A 22 -6.86 -9.46 -11.09
N VAL A 23 -7.84 -8.63 -10.71
CA VAL A 23 -9.21 -9.09 -10.50
C VAL A 23 -9.84 -9.27 -11.87
N GLU A 24 -10.24 -10.50 -12.21
CA GLU A 24 -11.11 -10.74 -13.36
C GLU A 24 -12.48 -10.14 -13.06
N MET A 25 -12.79 -9.02 -13.73
CA MET A 25 -14.10 -8.41 -13.61
C MET A 25 -14.98 -8.85 -14.77
N GLY A 26 -16.23 -9.22 -14.46
CA GLY A 26 -17.23 -9.58 -15.47
C GLY A 26 -17.53 -8.39 -16.37
N GLY A 27 -17.27 -8.54 -17.67
CA GLY A 27 -17.60 -7.52 -18.67
C GLY A 27 -19.12 -7.31 -18.79
N PRO A 28 -19.57 -6.15 -19.31
CA PRO A 28 -20.95 -5.96 -19.73
C PRO A 28 -21.38 -7.10 -20.66
N ARG A 29 -22.64 -7.56 -20.59
CA ARG A 29 -23.14 -8.69 -21.40
C ARG A 29 -22.71 -8.54 -22.87
N GLY A 30 -21.93 -9.51 -23.38
CA GLY A 30 -21.42 -9.52 -24.76
C GLY A 30 -19.96 -9.06 -24.92
N VAL A 31 -19.34 -8.50 -23.88
CA VAL A 31 -17.90 -8.21 -23.81
C VAL A 31 -17.30 -9.23 -22.85
N GLY A 32 -16.27 -9.98 -23.28
CA GLY A 32 -15.60 -10.98 -22.45
C GLY A 32 -15.04 -10.41 -21.14
N SER A 33 -14.59 -11.29 -20.23
CA SER A 33 -13.92 -10.86 -19.01
C SER A 33 -12.70 -9.97 -19.34
N TYR A 34 -12.45 -8.97 -18.49
CA TYR A 34 -11.21 -8.20 -18.54
C TYR A 34 -10.53 -8.21 -17.18
N VAL A 35 -9.20 -8.25 -17.20
CA VAL A 35 -8.37 -8.31 -16.01
C VAL A 35 -8.02 -6.89 -15.59
N VAL A 36 -8.45 -6.48 -14.39
CA VAL A 36 -7.93 -5.25 -13.76
C VAL A 36 -6.60 -5.60 -13.10
N ASP A 37 -5.51 -5.40 -13.84
CA ASP A 37 -4.15 -5.79 -13.40
C ASP A 37 -3.51 -4.80 -12.42
N MET A 38 -4.08 -3.60 -12.30
CA MET A 38 -3.52 -2.48 -11.58
C MET A 38 -4.47 -2.04 -10.48
N LEU A 39 -4.11 -2.32 -9.23
CA LEU A 39 -4.94 -2.02 -8.06
C LEU A 39 -4.47 -0.74 -7.36
N PRO A 40 -5.39 0.08 -6.85
CA PRO A 40 -5.05 1.28 -6.10
C PRO A 40 -4.35 0.90 -4.78
N LYS A 41 -3.26 1.59 -4.48
CA LYS A 41 -2.44 1.41 -3.29
C LYS A 41 -2.00 2.78 -2.76
N VAL A 42 -1.60 2.83 -1.49
CA VAL A 42 -1.00 4.01 -0.87
C VAL A 42 0.49 3.76 -0.70
N LYS A 43 1.33 4.69 -1.19
CA LYS A 43 2.75 4.73 -0.88
C LYS A 43 2.98 5.71 0.28
N LEU A 44 3.70 5.25 1.29
CA LEU A 44 4.13 6.04 2.44
C LEU A 44 5.65 6.14 2.39
N GLU A 45 6.17 7.36 2.45
CA GLU A 45 7.61 7.64 2.45
C GLU A 45 7.95 8.47 3.68
N MET A 46 9.00 8.10 4.40
CA MET A 46 9.46 8.83 5.57
C MET A 46 10.99 8.81 5.66
N VAL A 47 11.55 9.83 6.29
CA VAL A 47 12.97 9.94 6.59
C VAL A 47 13.13 9.90 8.10
N VAL A 48 13.92 8.94 8.57
CA VAL A 48 14.20 8.70 10.00
C VAL A 48 15.70 8.53 10.19
N GLN A 49 16.17 8.65 11.43
CA GLN A 49 17.55 8.28 11.75
C GLN A 49 17.72 6.75 11.66
N ASP A 50 18.95 6.29 11.43
CA ASP A 50 19.22 4.87 11.19
C ASP A 50 18.78 4.01 12.39
N GLU A 51 18.99 4.52 13.60
CA GLU A 51 18.64 3.87 14.86
C GLU A 51 17.12 3.70 15.03
N GLU A 52 16.31 4.56 14.39
CA GLU A 52 14.86 4.58 14.46
C GLU A 52 14.21 3.72 13.35
N THR A 53 14.98 3.27 12.35
CA THR A 53 14.49 2.54 11.18
C THR A 53 13.69 1.31 11.57
N LYS A 54 14.20 0.50 12.49
CA LYS A 54 13.53 -0.74 12.92
C LYS A 54 12.20 -0.44 13.61
N GLN A 55 12.19 0.54 14.52
CA GLN A 55 10.97 0.94 15.23
C GLN A 55 9.90 1.44 14.25
N ALA A 56 10.29 2.23 13.24
CA ALA A 56 9.37 2.71 12.21
C ALA A 56 8.76 1.55 11.42
N ILE A 57 9.57 0.58 10.99
CA ILE A 57 9.11 -0.62 10.27
C ILE A 57 8.12 -1.42 11.12
N ASP A 58 8.44 -1.68 12.38
CA ASP A 58 7.58 -2.49 13.26
C ASP A 58 6.22 -1.82 13.45
N ILE A 59 6.18 -0.50 13.65
CA ILE A 59 4.94 0.28 13.75
C ILE A 59 4.12 0.19 12.45
N PHE A 60 4.75 0.31 11.28
CA PHE A 60 4.04 0.13 10.00
C PHE A 60 3.44 -1.27 9.87
N ILE A 61 4.19 -2.32 10.19
CA ILE A 61 3.71 -3.70 10.06
C ILE A 61 2.53 -3.96 11.00
N GLU A 62 2.60 -3.46 12.23
CA GLU A 62 1.52 -3.61 13.21
C GLU A 62 0.22 -2.94 12.74
N HIS A 63 0.30 -1.72 12.21
CA HIS A 63 -0.87 -0.90 11.91
C HIS A 63 -1.37 -1.03 10.46
N ALA A 64 -0.53 -1.45 9.52
CA ALA A 64 -0.85 -1.51 8.10
C ALA A 64 -1.25 -2.91 7.61
N ARG A 65 -1.36 -3.92 8.49
CA ARG A 65 -1.87 -5.25 8.12
C ARG A 65 -3.28 -5.12 7.55
N PRO A 66 -3.50 -5.39 6.25
CA PRO A 66 -4.84 -5.54 5.73
C PRO A 66 -5.44 -6.81 6.32
N GLY A 67 -6.71 -6.75 6.73
CA GLY A 67 -7.51 -7.96 6.93
C GLY A 67 -7.69 -8.74 5.64
#